data_AF-A0A0F9N6T0-F1
#
_entry.id   AF-A0A0F9N6T0-F1
#
_cell.length_a   1.000
_cell.length_b   1.000
_cell.length_c   1.000
_cell.angle_alpha   90.00
_cell.angle_beta   90.00
_cell.angle_gamma   90.00
#
_symmetry.space_group_name_H-M   'P 1'
#
loop_
_entity.id
_entity.type
_entity.pdbx_description
1 polymer ?
#
loop_
_entity_poly.entity_id
_entity_poly.type
_entity_poly.pdbx_seq_one_letter_code
_entity_poly.pdbx_strand_id
1 'polypeptide(L)'
;MRLDQVDKQILKILFTNGRESLSSISKNIVKKNQEIMSHTGTAKRISKLEDSGILKVQGNISVKGLNYYGAFILMEMSNYDEVKNIIKAYEECPRVFLLA
;
A
#
# COMPACT_ATOMS: atom_id res chain seq x y z
N MET A 1 14.85 3.85 -5.37
CA MET A 1 14.50 3.25 -6.69
C MET A 1 13.72 4.28 -7.50
N ARG A 2 13.97 4.43 -8.80
CA ARG A 2 13.14 5.28 -9.67
C ARG A 2 12.08 4.43 -10.34
N LEU A 3 10.80 4.72 -10.08
CA LEU A 3 9.66 4.00 -10.66
C LEU A 3 9.56 4.26 -12.16
N ASP A 4 9.47 3.19 -12.95
CA ASP A 4 9.17 3.24 -14.38
C ASP A 4 7.69 2.90 -14.68
N GLN A 5 7.35 2.84 -15.97
CA GLN A 5 5.98 2.54 -16.39
C GLN A 5 5.54 1.10 -16.08
N VAL A 6 6.48 0.17 -16.03
CA VAL A 6 6.21 -1.22 -15.67
C VAL A 6 5.86 -1.30 -14.19
N ASP A 7 6.63 -0.61 -13.33
CA ASP A 7 6.37 -0.56 -11.90
C ASP A 7 4.99 0.04 -11.60
N LYS A 8 4.61 1.13 -12.30
CA LYS A 8 3.28 1.76 -12.16
C LYS A 8 2.14 0.83 -12.59
N GLN A 9 2.32 0.04 -13.65
CA GLN A 9 1.32 -0.94 -14.09
C GLN A 9 1.11 -2.03 -13.03
N ILE A 10 2.21 -2.55 -12.45
CA ILE A 10 2.16 -3.53 -11.36
C ILE A 10 1.36 -2.96 -10.18
N LEU A 11 1.74 -1.76 -9.71
CA LEU A 11 1.08 -1.11 -8.59
C LEU A 11 -0.42 -0.90 -8.85
N LYS A 12 -0.80 -0.48 -10.06
CA LYS A 12 -2.20 -0.31 -10.43
C LYS A 12 -2.98 -1.62 -10.36
N ILE A 13 -2.43 -2.71 -10.92
CA ILE A 13 -3.08 -4.03 -10.91
C ILE A 13 -3.29 -4.52 -9.47
N LEU A 14 -2.23 -4.47 -8.65
CA LEU A 14 -2.28 -4.94 -7.27
C LEU A 14 -3.10 -4.03 -6.34
N PHE A 15 -3.19 -2.73 -6.64
CA PHE A 15 -4.08 -1.82 -5.93
C PHE A 15 -5.55 -2.20 -6.15
N THR A 16 -5.92 -2.58 -7.38
CA THR A 16 -7.26 -3.06 -7.70
C THR A 16 -7.54 -4.45 -7.13
N ASN A 17 -6.58 -5.38 -7.27
CA ASN A 17 -6.69 -6.74 -6.75
C ASN A 17 -5.33 -7.21 -6.20
N GLY A 18 -5.15 -7.11 -4.88
CA GLY A 18 -3.91 -7.56 -4.22
C GLY A 18 -3.68 -9.08 -4.30
N ARG A 19 -4.68 -9.87 -4.68
CA ARG A 19 -4.57 -11.33 -4.87
C ARG A 19 -4.33 -11.73 -6.32
N GLU A 20 -4.10 -10.77 -7.22
CA GLU A 20 -3.89 -11.07 -8.62
C GLU A 20 -2.68 -12.00 -8.81
N SER A 21 -2.83 -13.02 -9.64
CA SER A 21 -1.77 -14.01 -9.83
C SER A 21 -0.64 -13.43 -10.67
N LEU A 22 0.61 -13.83 -10.37
CA LEU A 22 1.78 -13.39 -11.12
C LEU A 22 1.67 -13.66 -12.63
N SER A 23 1.07 -14.80 -13.01
CA SER A 23 0.84 -15.17 -14.41
C SER A 23 -0.12 -14.20 -15.10
N SER A 24 -1.21 -13.81 -14.44
CA SER A 24 -2.15 -12.80 -14.95
C SER A 24 -1.50 -11.42 -15.02
N ILE A 25 -0.77 -11.00 -13.97
CA ILE A 25 -0.05 -9.72 -13.95
C ILE A 25 0.92 -9.65 -15.13
N SER A 26 1.70 -10.70 -15.38
CA SER A 26 2.70 -10.71 -16.46
C SER A 26 2.10 -10.54 -17.86
N LYS A 27 0.91 -11.10 -18.11
CA LYS A 27 0.20 -10.94 -19.39
C LYS A 27 -0.32 -9.52 -19.63
N ASN A 28 -0.53 -8.75 -18.56
CA ASN A 28 -1.10 -7.41 -18.62
C ASN A 28 -0.06 -6.29 -18.58
N ILE A 29 1.23 -6.61 -18.44
CA ILE A 29 2.29 -5.60 -18.38
C ILE A 29 3.02 -5.49 -19.71
N VAL A 30 3.00 -4.29 -20.26
CA VAL A 30 3.64 -3.95 -21.53
C VAL A 30 4.82 -3.00 -21.28
N LYS A 31 5.97 -3.32 -21.87
CA LYS A 31 7.19 -2.51 -21.86
C LYS A 31 7.11 -1.38 -22.91
N LYS A 32 8.06 -0.45 -22.86
CA LYS A 32 8.15 0.67 -23.80
C LYS A 32 8.24 0.26 -25.28
N ASN A 33 8.89 -0.86 -25.56
CA ASN A 33 9.02 -1.43 -26.90
C ASN A 33 7.81 -2.28 -27.34
N GLN A 34 6.67 -2.14 -26.65
CA GLN A 34 5.43 -2.90 -26.87
C GLN A 34 5.54 -4.41 -26.64
N GLU A 35 6.65 -4.88 -26.08
CA GLU A 35 6.79 -6.27 -25.65
C GLU A 35 6.12 -6.51 -24.30
N ILE A 36 5.51 -7.69 -24.17
CA ILE A 36 5.00 -8.19 -22.89
C ILE A 36 6.18 -8.51 -21.96
N MET A 37 6.05 -8.20 -20.67
CA MET A 37 7.07 -8.57 -19.69
C MET A 37 7.07 -10.07 -19.39
N SER A 38 8.26 -10.67 -19.28
CA SER A 38 8.38 -12.06 -18.88
C SER A 38 7.90 -12.28 -17.43
N HIS A 39 7.41 -13.47 -17.15
CA HIS A 39 6.97 -13.88 -15.81
C HIS A 39 8.03 -13.64 -14.73
N THR A 40 9.29 -14.00 -15.00
CA THR A 40 10.43 -13.79 -14.09
C THR A 40 10.78 -12.32 -13.92
N GLY A 41 10.66 -11.51 -14.98
CA GLY A 41 10.85 -10.06 -14.92
C GLY A 41 9.81 -9.40 -14.01
N THR A 42 8.54 -9.79 -14.16
CA THR A 42 7.44 -9.34 -13.30
C THR A 42 7.68 -9.70 -11.83
N ALA A 43 8.06 -10.94 -11.55
CA ALA A 43 8.33 -11.40 -10.18
C ALA A 43 9.42 -10.57 -9.52
N LYS A 44 10.52 -10.34 -10.23
CA LYS A 44 11.66 -9.55 -9.73
C LYS A 44 11.29 -8.09 -9.48
N ARG A 45 10.38 -7.53 -10.28
CA ARG A 45 9.88 -6.17 -10.12
C ARG A 45 8.99 -6.04 -8.88
N ILE A 46 8.07 -6.97 -8.69
CA ILE A 46 7.22 -7.03 -7.49
C ILE A 46 8.08 -7.16 -6.23
N SER A 47 9.01 -8.12 -6.19
CA SER A 47 9.92 -8.31 -5.06
C SER A 47 10.72 -7.04 -4.76
N LYS A 48 11.26 -6.33 -5.77
CA LYS A 48 11.94 -5.04 -5.55
C LYS A 48 11.02 -3.96 -4.98
N LEU A 49 9.76 -3.92 -5.40
CA LEU A 49 8.79 -2.96 -4.86
C LEU A 49 8.45 -3.27 -3.40
N GLU A 50 8.36 -4.55 -3.04
CA GLU A 50 8.15 -5.01 -1.67
C GLU A 50 9.38 -4.74 -0.79
N ASP A 51 10.57 -5.13 -1.24
CA ASP A 51 11.84 -4.93 -0.53
C ASP A 51 12.14 -3.44 -0.27
N SER A 52 11.66 -2.55 -1.16
CA SER A 52 11.81 -1.10 -1.01
C SER A 52 10.69 -0.44 -0.19
N GLY A 53 9.73 -1.21 0.31
CA GLY A 53 8.59 -0.71 1.09
C GLY A 53 7.57 0.11 0.27
N ILE A 54 7.72 0.17 -1.06
CA ILE A 54 6.81 0.90 -1.95
C ILE A 54 5.50 0.12 -2.14
N LEU A 55 5.58 -1.21 -2.15
CA LEU A 55 4.45 -2.11 -2.25
C LEU A 55 4.31 -2.94 -0.97
N LYS A 56 3.10 -3.04 -0.45
CA LYS A 56 2.73 -4.00 0.58
C LYS A 56 1.43 -4.68 0.15
N VAL A 57 1.50 -5.98 -0.10
CA VAL A 57 0.29 -6.79 -0.37
C VAL A 57 -0.27 -7.26 0.97
N GLN A 58 -1.49 -6.82 1.28
CA GLN A 58 -2.16 -7.15 2.55
C GLN A 58 -3.64 -7.48 2.33
N GLY A 59 -4.19 -8.31 3.22
CA GLY A 59 -5.62 -8.57 3.26
C GLY A 59 -6.35 -7.36 3.84
N ASN A 60 -7.03 -6.60 2.99
CA ASN A 60 -7.87 -5.50 3.45
C ASN A 60 -9.10 -6.04 4.19
N ILE A 61 -9.44 -5.42 5.32
CA ILE A 61 -10.65 -5.72 6.09
C ILE A 61 -11.77 -4.74 5.75
N SER A 62 -13.01 -5.21 5.83
CA SER A 62 -14.19 -4.35 5.62
C SER A 62 -14.62 -3.73 6.94
N VAL A 63 -14.45 -2.41 7.09
CA VAL A 63 -14.92 -1.65 8.27
C VAL A 63 -16.43 -1.87 8.47
N LYS A 64 -17.22 -1.73 7.40
CA LYS A 64 -18.66 -1.98 7.41
C LYS A 64 -18.98 -3.45 7.71
N GLY A 65 -18.26 -4.38 7.09
CA GLY A 65 -18.49 -5.82 7.26
C GLY A 65 -18.20 -6.31 8.69
N LEU A 66 -17.33 -5.61 9.42
CA LEU A 66 -17.02 -5.85 10.83
C LEU A 66 -17.91 -5.05 11.80
N ASN A 67 -18.90 -4.30 11.30
CA ASN A 67 -19.75 -3.40 12.08
C ASN A 67 -18.94 -2.38 12.90
N TYR A 68 -17.82 -1.90 12.35
CA TYR A 68 -17.05 -0.81 12.94
C TYR A 68 -17.54 0.54 12.44
N TYR A 69 -17.38 1.56 13.28
CA TYR A 69 -17.60 2.96 12.93
C TYR A 69 -16.24 3.67 12.88
N GLY A 70 -15.96 4.35 11.77
CA GLY A 70 -14.81 5.23 11.64
C GLY A 70 -15.16 6.65 12.06
N ALA A 71 -14.20 7.35 12.65
CA ALA A 71 -14.33 8.77 12.99
C ALA A 71 -13.06 9.52 12.58
N PHE A 72 -13.24 10.77 12.16
CA PHE A 72 -12.15 11.74 12.05
C PHE A 72 -12.21 12.64 13.27
N ILE A 73 -11.15 12.67 14.05
CA ILE A 73 -11.05 13.47 15.26
C ILE A 73 -9.99 14.54 15.00
N LEU A 74 -10.43 15.79 14.91
CA LEU A 74 -9.53 16.93 14.93
C LEU A 74 -9.25 17.28 16.39
N MET A 75 -7.98 17.40 16.75
CA MET A 75 -7.57 17.72 18.11
C MET A 75 -6.67 18.95 18.10
N GLU A 76 -6.99 19.93 18.94
CA GLU A 76 -6.14 21.09 19.20
C GLU A 76 -5.41 20.87 20.51
N MET A 77 -4.11 21.17 20.52
CA MET A 77 -3.24 21.01 21.68
C MET A 77 -2.67 22.37 22.08
N SER A 78 -2.44 22.56 23.38
CA SER A 78 -1.96 23.84 23.90
C SER A 78 -0.49 24.09 23.55
N ASN A 79 0.28 23.01 23.33
CA ASN A 79 1.70 23.05 23.04
C ASN A 79 2.18 21.77 22.32
N TYR A 80 3.43 21.77 21.86
CA TYR A 80 4.03 20.67 21.12
C TYR A 80 4.31 19.41 21.97
N ASP A 81 4.53 19.56 23.28
CA ASP A 81 4.77 18.41 24.15
C ASP A 81 3.50 17.58 24.34
N GLU A 82 2.33 18.21 24.39
CA GLU A 82 1.02 17.52 24.34
C GLU A 82 0.84 16.74 23.04
N VAL A 83 1.21 17.32 21.89
CA VAL A 83 1.18 16.61 20.59
C VAL A 83 2.03 15.34 20.65
N LYS A 84 3.26 15.42 21.16
CA LYS A 84 4.14 14.24 21.31
C LYS A 84 3.52 13.18 22.22
N ASN A 85 2.91 13.58 23.32
CA ASN A 85 2.29 12.66 24.27
C ASN A 85 1.11 11.91 23.64
N ILE A 86 0.28 12.60 22.86
CA ILE A 86 -0.82 11.98 22.09
C ILE A 86 -0.28 11.02 21.05
N ILE A 87 0.73 11.43 20.26
CA ILE A 87 1.34 10.55 19.26
C ILE A 87 1.84 9.26 19.92
N LYS A 88 2.60 9.39 21.00
CA LYS A 88 3.14 8.24 21.73
C LYS A 88 2.05 7.35 22.34
N ALA A 89 0.97 7.93 22.86
CA ALA A 89 -0.12 7.18 23.47
C ALA A 89 -0.92 6.34 22.45
N TYR A 90 -0.99 6.80 21.19
CA TYR A 90 -1.79 6.15 20.14
C TYR A 90 -0.99 5.41 19.09
N GLU A 91 0.34 5.49 19.09
CA GLU A 91 1.22 4.80 18.13
C GLU A 91 0.98 3.27 18.10
N GLU A 92 0.69 2.67 19.26
CA GLU A 92 0.39 1.23 19.38
C GLU A 92 -1.11 0.93 19.49
N CYS A 93 -1.99 1.92 19.35
CA CYS A 93 -3.42 1.71 19.50
C CYS A 93 -3.99 1.06 18.22
N PRO A 94 -4.49 -0.19 18.27
CA PRO A 94 -4.95 -0.91 17.06
C PRO A 94 -6.20 -0.28 16.42
N ARG A 95 -6.86 0.65 17.11
CA ARG A 95 -8.01 1.40 16.60
C ARG A 95 -7.61 2.66 15.83
N VAL A 96 -6.35 3.10 15.96
CA VAL A 96 -5.79 4.26 15.28
C VAL A 96 -4.86 3.76 14.18
N PHE A 97 -5.35 3.73 12.95
CA PHE A 97 -4.58 3.30 11.79
C PHE A 97 -3.98 4.46 10.98
N LEU A 98 -4.34 5.70 11.32
CA LEU A 98 -3.76 6.91 10.79
C LEU A 98 -3.75 7.97 11.88
N LEU A 99 -2.57 8.50 12.18
CA LEU A 99 -2.35 9.66 13.03
C LEU A 99 -1.43 10.59 12.26
N ALA A 100 -1.90 11.81 11.99
CA ALA A 100 -1.25 12.79 11.12
C ALA A 100 -1.35 14.18 11.74
#